data_AF-A0A4R4ZHM4-F1
#
_entry.id   AF-A0A4R4ZHM4-F1
#
_cell.length_a   1.000
_cell.length_b   1.000
_cell.length_c   1.000
_cell.angle_alpha   90.00
_cell.angle_beta   90.00
_cell.angle_gamma   90.00
#
_symmetry.space_group_name_H-M   'P 1'
#
loop_
_entity.id
_entity.type
_entity.pdbx_description
1 polymer ?
#
loop_
_entity_poly.entity_id
_entity_poly.type
_entity_poly.pdbx_seq_one_letter_code
_entity_poly.pdbx_strand_id
1 'polypeptide(L)'
;WYPDPYGGGGHRWWDGTKWTEHVDSTPSRPSVQPVAPPQVGGGPVLHKVRWGIELHADPRAITWDGQTIELARAEFVGYTAVQNRMRGPLNIGSVHTSTDYHFEIGFFPVNEAPAIAFEETGMRANNPPDDWQFLVDLVKTYVEPRLLREFLAAVQAGQTVNVANVRVNRDGFVGGGVSRGWDAVAGVTFEKGNYFVHEKGGKRAVLRVPQQNQNVSLLPQVFDALKR
;
A
#
# COMPACT_ATOMS: atom_id res chain seq x y z
N TRP A 1 -21.21 -2.66 -22.33
CA TRP A 1 -20.40 -1.61 -22.98
C TRP A 1 -19.14 -1.42 -22.16
N TYR A 2 -17.98 -1.52 -22.79
CA TYR A 2 -16.62 -1.50 -22.25
C TYR A 2 -15.76 -0.57 -23.12
N PRO A 3 -14.68 0.02 -22.59
CA PRO A 3 -13.76 0.84 -23.39
C PRO A 3 -13.26 0.08 -24.63
N ASP A 4 -13.23 0.75 -25.79
CA ASP A 4 -12.78 0.13 -27.05
C ASP A 4 -11.34 -0.39 -26.93
N PRO A 5 -11.10 -1.72 -27.02
CA PRO A 5 -9.76 -2.29 -26.91
C PRO A 5 -8.83 -1.86 -28.07
N TYR A 6 -9.36 -1.30 -29.15
CA TYR A 6 -8.59 -0.77 -30.27
C TYR A 6 -8.26 0.73 -30.14
N GLY A 7 -8.58 1.36 -29.00
CA GLY A 7 -8.17 2.73 -28.71
C GLY A 7 -9.01 3.83 -29.39
N GLY A 8 -10.16 3.49 -29.98
CA GLY A 8 -11.01 4.40 -30.76
C GLY A 8 -11.81 5.45 -29.98
N GLY A 9 -11.61 5.57 -28.65
CA GLY A 9 -12.27 6.61 -27.84
C GLY A 9 -13.78 6.44 -27.61
N GLY A 10 -14.35 5.27 -27.95
CA GLY A 10 -15.76 4.95 -27.71
C GLY A 10 -15.95 3.71 -26.82
N HIS A 11 -17.20 3.38 -26.53
CA HIS A 11 -17.55 2.12 -25.86
C HIS A 11 -18.01 1.07 -26.89
N ARG A 12 -17.62 -0.18 -26.68
CA ARG A 12 -18.10 -1.37 -27.43
C ARG A 12 -18.65 -2.39 -26.46
N TRP A 13 -19.52 -3.29 -26.87
CA TRP A 13 -19.94 -4.40 -26.01
C TRP A 13 -19.50 -5.74 -26.61
N TRP A 14 -19.37 -6.73 -25.73
CA TRP A 14 -18.97 -8.08 -26.09
C TRP A 14 -20.23 -8.92 -26.31
N ASP A 15 -20.36 -9.57 -27.46
CA ASP A 15 -21.55 -10.35 -27.81
C ASP A 15 -21.53 -11.80 -27.28
N GLY A 16 -20.45 -12.20 -26.61
CA GLY A 16 -20.20 -13.56 -26.15
C GLY A 16 -19.13 -14.29 -26.95
N THR A 17 -18.78 -13.81 -28.15
CA THR A 17 -17.81 -14.44 -29.06
C THR A 17 -16.82 -13.45 -29.68
N LYS A 18 -17.22 -12.19 -29.90
CA LYS A 18 -16.35 -11.13 -30.40
C LYS A 18 -16.79 -9.75 -29.90
N TRP A 19 -15.89 -8.78 -30.01
CA TRP A 19 -16.22 -7.37 -29.82
C TRP A 19 -17.08 -6.92 -31.00
N THR A 20 -18.18 -6.23 -30.73
CA THR A 20 -19.06 -5.74 -31.79
C THR A 20 -18.39 -4.63 -32.61
N GLU A 21 -18.75 -4.53 -33.90
CA GLU A 21 -18.32 -3.43 -34.78
C GLU A 21 -19.05 -2.11 -34.48
N HIS A 22 -20.19 -2.19 -33.79
CA HIS A 22 -20.95 -1.01 -33.38
C HIS A 22 -20.23 -0.31 -32.22
N VAL A 23 -19.79 0.92 -32.46
CA VAL A 23 -19.24 1.85 -31.47
C VAL A 23 -20.31 2.88 -31.18
N ASP A 24 -20.58 3.16 -29.90
CA ASP A 24 -21.59 4.15 -29.52
C ASP A 24 -21.23 5.53 -30.12
N SER A 25 -22.00 5.96 -31.11
CA SER A 25 -21.79 7.19 -31.87
C SER A 25 -22.57 8.33 -31.22
N THR A 26 -22.21 8.69 -29.98
CA THR A 26 -22.72 9.92 -29.37
C THR A 26 -21.85 11.10 -29.83
N PRO A 27 -22.41 12.18 -30.40
CA PRO A 27 -21.62 13.27 -30.98
C PRO A 27 -20.80 14.01 -29.92
N SER A 28 -19.58 14.40 -30.33
CA SER A 28 -18.60 15.19 -29.60
C SER A 28 -19.24 16.39 -28.88
N ARG A 29 -19.29 16.37 -27.55
CA ARG A 29 -19.64 17.55 -26.73
C ARG A 29 -18.38 18.42 -26.51
N PRO A 30 -18.53 19.75 -26.37
CA PRO A 30 -17.45 20.73 -26.45
C PRO A 30 -16.37 20.48 -25.41
N SER A 31 -15.16 20.95 -25.70
CA SER A 31 -14.01 21.00 -24.80
C SER A 31 -14.43 21.38 -23.39
N VAL A 32 -14.57 20.35 -22.56
CA VAL A 32 -14.82 20.50 -21.13
C VAL A 32 -13.52 21.03 -20.55
N GLN A 33 -13.56 22.25 -20.01
CA GLN A 33 -12.66 22.65 -18.94
C GLN A 33 -12.55 21.48 -17.94
N PRO A 34 -11.41 21.23 -17.27
CA PRO A 34 -11.29 20.13 -16.33
C PRO A 34 -12.42 20.27 -15.28
N VAL A 35 -13.47 19.46 -15.45
CA VAL A 35 -14.52 19.37 -14.45
C VAL A 35 -13.86 18.55 -13.36
N ALA A 36 -13.55 19.19 -12.24
CA ALA A 36 -13.14 18.50 -11.04
C ALA A 36 -14.07 17.28 -10.87
N PRO A 37 -13.53 16.07 -10.63
CA PRO A 37 -14.35 14.88 -10.49
C PRO A 37 -15.46 15.15 -9.46
N PRO A 38 -16.69 14.67 -9.71
CA PRO A 38 -17.84 15.00 -8.87
C PRO A 38 -17.53 14.65 -7.41
N GLN A 39 -17.48 15.69 -6.56
CA GLN A 39 -17.28 15.58 -5.12
C GLN A 39 -18.48 14.89 -4.47
N VAL A 40 -18.57 13.57 -4.62
CA VAL A 40 -19.54 12.75 -3.90
C VAL A 40 -18.77 12.05 -2.77
N GLY A 41 -18.66 12.76 -1.65
CA GLY A 41 -18.08 12.26 -0.39
C GLY A 41 -17.00 13.20 0.15
N GLY A 42 -17.31 13.98 1.19
CA GLY A 42 -16.42 14.97 1.82
C GLY A 42 -15.25 14.36 2.61
N GLY A 43 -14.40 13.59 1.95
CA GLY A 43 -13.14 13.08 2.49
C GLY A 43 -11.92 13.88 1.98
N PRO A 44 -10.72 13.59 2.52
CA PRO A 44 -9.50 14.23 2.06
C PRO A 44 -9.22 13.88 0.60
N VAL A 45 -8.84 14.89 -0.20
CA VAL A 45 -8.47 14.72 -1.62
C VAL A 45 -7.08 15.31 -1.86
N LEU A 46 -6.23 14.55 -2.53
CA LEU A 46 -4.94 14.99 -3.04
C LEU A 46 -5.01 15.02 -4.56
N HIS A 47 -4.66 16.17 -5.13
CA HIS A 47 -4.47 16.35 -6.57
C HIS A 47 -3.15 17.05 -6.81
N LYS A 48 -2.24 16.41 -7.55
CA LYS A 48 -0.89 16.94 -7.81
C LYS A 48 -0.41 16.51 -9.19
N VAL A 49 0.31 17.36 -9.89
CA VAL A 49 0.95 17.00 -11.16
C VAL A 49 2.46 16.93 -10.93
N ARG A 50 3.08 15.79 -11.24
CA ARG A 50 4.53 15.56 -11.17
C ARG A 50 5.03 15.09 -12.54
N TRP A 51 5.98 15.84 -13.13
CA TRP A 51 6.54 15.52 -14.46
C TRP A 51 5.49 15.29 -15.56
N GLY A 52 4.35 16.00 -15.48
CA GLY A 52 3.22 15.84 -16.40
C GLY A 52 2.30 14.66 -16.09
N ILE A 53 2.59 13.88 -15.06
CA ILE A 53 1.76 12.77 -14.56
C ILE A 53 0.87 13.27 -13.43
N GLU A 54 -0.41 12.97 -13.50
CA GLU A 54 -1.40 13.33 -12.48
C GLU A 54 -1.43 12.27 -11.37
N LEU A 55 -1.25 12.73 -10.13
CA LEU A 55 -1.57 12.02 -8.91
C LEU A 55 -2.92 12.51 -8.41
N HIS A 56 -3.89 11.60 -8.35
CA HIS A 56 -5.16 11.85 -7.70
C HIS A 56 -5.40 10.78 -6.64
N ALA A 57 -5.67 11.18 -5.41
CA ALA A 57 -5.97 10.24 -4.32
C ALA A 57 -7.13 10.76 -3.46
N ASP A 58 -8.11 9.90 -3.24
CA ASP A 58 -9.29 10.15 -2.41
C ASP A 58 -9.69 8.87 -1.65
N PRO A 59 -10.74 8.87 -0.79
CA PRO A 59 -11.15 7.68 -0.06
C PRO A 59 -11.62 6.49 -0.91
N ARG A 60 -11.77 6.65 -2.23
CA ARG A 60 -12.23 5.61 -3.16
C ARG A 60 -11.06 4.98 -3.90
N ALA A 61 -10.15 5.79 -4.44
CA ALA A 61 -9.08 5.33 -5.30
C ALA A 61 -7.81 6.20 -5.24
N ILE A 62 -6.67 5.59 -5.54
CA ILE A 62 -5.44 6.29 -5.92
C ILE A 62 -5.23 6.08 -7.41
N THR A 63 -4.97 7.16 -8.14
CA THR A 63 -4.64 7.17 -9.56
C THR A 63 -3.28 7.82 -9.78
N TRP A 64 -2.39 7.12 -10.49
CA TRP A 64 -1.06 7.57 -10.85
C TRP A 64 -0.66 6.96 -12.19
N ASP A 65 -0.13 7.76 -13.10
CA ASP A 65 0.34 7.33 -14.43
C ASP A 65 -0.71 6.53 -15.21
N GLY A 66 -1.97 6.98 -15.15
CA GLY A 66 -3.11 6.32 -15.80
C GLY A 66 -3.56 5.01 -15.13
N GLN A 67 -2.86 4.53 -14.11
CA GLN A 67 -3.26 3.37 -13.33
C GLN A 67 -4.09 3.79 -12.12
N THR A 68 -5.20 3.09 -11.87
CA THR A 68 -6.08 3.34 -10.73
C THR A 68 -6.17 2.09 -9.85
N ILE A 69 -5.95 2.26 -8.55
CA ILE A 69 -6.18 1.24 -7.52
C ILE A 69 -7.35 1.68 -6.65
N GLU A 70 -8.44 0.90 -6.66
CA GLU A 70 -9.55 1.08 -5.73
C GLU A 70 -9.14 0.64 -4.32
N LEU A 71 -9.25 1.53 -3.34
CA LEU A 71 -8.85 1.28 -1.95
C LEU A 71 -9.62 0.10 -1.33
N ALA A 72 -10.89 -0.06 -1.74
CA ALA A 72 -11.75 -1.15 -1.31
C ALA A 72 -11.28 -2.53 -1.81
N ARG A 73 -10.44 -2.57 -2.85
CA ARG A 73 -9.98 -3.81 -3.49
C ARG A 73 -8.50 -4.10 -3.24
N ALA A 74 -7.70 -3.11 -2.87
CA ALA A 74 -6.26 -3.29 -2.61
C ALA A 74 -5.99 -4.46 -1.65
N GLU A 75 -5.04 -5.32 -1.98
CA GLU A 75 -4.69 -6.50 -1.16
C GLU A 75 -3.46 -6.25 -0.29
N PHE A 76 -2.65 -5.27 -0.65
CA PHE A 76 -1.51 -4.88 0.14
C PHE A 76 -1.28 -3.38 0.19
N VAL A 77 -0.62 -2.96 1.26
CA VAL A 77 0.00 -1.64 1.42
C VAL A 77 1.41 -1.79 1.98
N GLY A 78 2.30 -0.88 1.62
CA GLY A 78 3.66 -0.80 2.14
C GLY A 78 4.11 0.65 2.18
N TYR A 79 4.81 1.06 3.24
CA TYR A 79 5.41 2.39 3.29
C TYR A 79 6.60 2.44 4.25
N THR A 80 7.66 3.15 3.84
CA THR A 80 8.89 3.31 4.64
C THR A 80 9.39 4.74 4.64
N ALA A 81 10.10 5.13 5.69
CA ALA A 81 10.89 6.35 5.77
C ALA A 81 12.30 5.98 6.27
N VAL A 82 13.26 5.86 5.34
CA VAL A 82 14.61 5.35 5.61
C VAL A 82 15.61 6.49 5.57
N GLN A 83 16.24 6.78 6.72
CA GLN A 83 17.23 7.83 6.81
C GLN A 83 18.58 7.37 6.27
N ASN A 84 19.12 8.10 5.29
CA ASN A 84 20.40 7.81 4.66
C ASN A 84 21.42 8.93 4.94
N ARG A 85 22.67 8.54 5.20
CA ARG A 85 23.79 9.48 5.30
C ARG A 85 24.49 9.56 3.96
N MET A 86 24.34 10.68 3.28
CA MET A 86 25.02 10.94 2.03
C MET A 86 26.28 11.77 2.28
N ARG A 87 27.39 11.40 1.62
CA ARG A 87 28.55 12.28 1.51
C ARG A 87 28.26 13.30 0.41
N GLY A 88 28.51 14.57 0.70
CA GLY A 88 28.33 15.63 -0.28
C GLY A 88 29.13 15.37 -1.58
N PRO A 89 28.67 15.90 -2.74
CA PRO A 89 29.22 15.60 -4.06
C PRO A 89 30.69 16.02 -4.27
N LEU A 90 31.29 16.73 -3.29
CA LEU A 90 32.68 17.19 -3.34
C LEU A 90 33.57 16.58 -2.25
N ASN A 91 33.08 15.63 -1.43
CA ASN A 91 33.82 15.08 -0.29
C ASN A 91 34.37 16.13 0.70
N ILE A 92 33.84 17.36 0.70
CA ILE A 92 34.25 18.45 1.60
C ILE A 92 33.46 18.35 2.92
N GLY A 93 33.70 17.29 3.69
CA GLY A 93 33.31 17.18 5.11
C GLY A 93 31.81 17.26 5.49
N SER A 94 30.91 17.67 4.59
CA SER A 94 29.49 17.79 4.88
C SER A 94 28.80 16.45 4.64
N VAL A 95 28.42 15.81 5.75
CA VAL A 95 27.47 14.70 5.76
C VAL A 95 26.09 15.32 5.81
N HIS A 96 25.35 15.23 4.71
CA HIS A 96 23.94 15.59 4.71
C HIS A 96 23.11 14.33 4.94
N THR A 97 22.03 14.49 5.67
CA THR A 97 21.13 13.39 5.98
C THR A 97 19.89 13.53 5.12
N SER A 98 19.66 12.56 4.24
CA SER A 98 18.42 12.45 3.47
C SER A 98 17.49 11.43 4.11
N THR A 99 16.23 11.42 3.70
CA THR A 99 15.30 10.35 4.05
C THR A 99 14.59 9.90 2.79
N ASP A 100 14.69 8.62 2.47
CA ASP A 100 14.00 8.02 1.34
C ASP A 100 12.64 7.51 1.81
N TYR A 101 11.60 8.08 1.23
CA TYR A 101 10.21 7.73 1.48
C TYR A 101 9.73 6.83 0.36
N HIS A 102 9.19 5.67 0.72
CA HIS A 102 8.59 4.73 -0.21
C HIS A 102 7.14 4.51 0.19
N PHE A 103 6.25 4.41 -0.78
CA PHE A 103 4.85 4.03 -0.60
C PHE A 103 4.46 3.09 -1.74
N GLU A 104 3.71 2.04 -1.41
CA GLU A 104 3.14 1.12 -2.38
C GLU A 104 1.75 0.64 -1.96
N ILE A 105 0.90 0.41 -2.96
CA ILE A 105 -0.43 -0.19 -2.80
C ILE A 105 -0.79 -0.96 -4.07
N GLY A 106 -1.37 -2.16 -3.92
CA GLY A 106 -1.73 -2.96 -5.08
C GLY A 106 -2.32 -4.32 -4.76
N PHE A 107 -2.15 -5.24 -5.70
CA PHE A 107 -2.63 -6.61 -5.65
C PHE A 107 -1.48 -7.62 -5.66
N PHE A 108 -1.67 -8.82 -5.11
CA PHE A 108 -0.69 -9.89 -5.28
C PHE A 108 -0.86 -10.58 -6.66
N PRO A 109 0.22 -11.18 -7.21
CA PRO A 109 1.60 -11.16 -6.73
C PRO A 109 2.30 -9.83 -7.00
N VAL A 110 3.20 -9.44 -6.09
CA VAL A 110 3.99 -8.20 -6.21
C VAL A 110 4.86 -8.26 -7.46
N ASN A 111 4.96 -7.15 -8.20
CA ASN A 111 5.63 -7.00 -9.50
C ASN A 111 4.94 -7.66 -10.71
N GLU A 112 3.86 -8.42 -10.49
CA GLU A 112 3.10 -9.07 -11.57
C GLU A 112 1.70 -8.48 -11.70
N ALA A 113 1.06 -8.18 -10.58
CA ALA A 113 -0.25 -7.55 -10.54
C ALA A 113 -0.16 -6.02 -10.41
N PRO A 114 -1.24 -5.28 -10.76
CA PRO A 114 -1.24 -3.82 -10.71
C PRO A 114 -0.90 -3.27 -9.32
N ALA A 115 0.05 -2.33 -9.27
CA ALA A 115 0.45 -1.65 -8.04
C ALA A 115 0.93 -0.23 -8.34
N ILE A 116 0.57 0.73 -7.48
CA ILE A 116 1.10 2.08 -7.52
C ILE A 116 2.23 2.14 -6.49
N ALA A 117 3.43 2.47 -6.96
CA ALA A 117 4.60 2.69 -6.13
C ALA A 117 5.10 4.12 -6.29
N PHE A 118 5.52 4.71 -5.18
CA PHE A 118 6.00 6.08 -5.09
C PHE A 118 7.29 6.09 -4.27
N GLU A 119 8.31 6.77 -4.80
CA GLU A 119 9.58 6.97 -4.12
C GLU A 119 9.97 8.45 -4.14
N GLU A 120 10.34 8.98 -2.99
CA GLU A 120 10.82 10.36 -2.88
C GLU A 120 11.93 10.50 -1.84
N THR A 121 13.01 11.17 -2.24
CA THR A 121 14.10 11.52 -1.32
C THR A 121 13.85 12.91 -0.74
N GLY A 122 13.52 12.96 0.55
CA GLY A 122 13.46 14.20 1.31
C GLY A 122 14.87 14.73 1.63
N MET A 123 15.15 15.99 1.24
CA MET A 123 16.41 16.68 1.54
C MET A 123 16.57 17.08 3.01
N ARG A 124 15.47 17.06 3.79
CA ARG A 124 15.48 17.31 5.23
C ARG A 124 15.09 16.03 5.96
N ALA A 125 15.95 15.60 6.88
CA ALA A 125 15.65 14.48 7.75
C ALA A 125 14.34 14.70 8.52
N ASN A 126 13.55 13.64 8.66
CA ASN A 126 12.33 13.59 9.49
C ASN A 126 11.19 14.53 9.10
N ASN A 127 11.21 15.09 7.89
CA ASN A 127 10.08 15.85 7.36
C ASN A 127 9.56 15.17 6.08
N PRO A 128 8.51 14.34 6.17
CA PRO A 128 7.96 13.66 5.00
C PRO A 128 7.40 14.65 3.99
N PRO A 129 7.47 14.33 2.68
CA PRO A 129 6.69 15.04 1.67
C PRO A 129 5.20 14.96 1.96
N ASP A 130 4.47 16.05 1.73
CA ASP A 130 3.04 16.15 2.05
C ASP A 130 2.20 15.11 1.29
N ASP A 131 2.54 14.79 0.04
CA ASP A 131 1.85 13.78 -0.75
C ASP A 131 2.12 12.36 -0.26
N TRP A 132 3.37 12.05 0.12
CA TRP A 132 3.65 10.76 0.76
C TRP A 132 2.88 10.60 2.07
N GLN A 133 2.90 11.62 2.93
CA GLN A 133 2.21 11.61 4.21
C GLN A 133 0.69 11.45 4.02
N PHE A 134 0.12 12.18 3.06
CA PHE A 134 -1.29 12.05 2.69
C PHE A 134 -1.65 10.62 2.28
N LEU A 135 -0.86 9.99 1.40
CA LEU A 135 -1.11 8.62 0.95
C LEU A 135 -1.04 7.62 2.11
N VAL A 136 -0.07 7.77 3.02
CA VAL A 136 0.05 6.95 4.22
C VAL A 136 -1.18 7.11 5.13
N ASP A 137 -1.63 8.33 5.38
CA ASP A 137 -2.79 8.58 6.24
C ASP A 137 -4.08 8.07 5.61
N LEU A 138 -4.19 8.15 4.28
CA LEU A 138 -5.30 7.61 3.51
C LEU A 138 -5.39 6.08 3.67
N VAL A 139 -4.29 5.35 3.47
CA VAL A 139 -4.31 3.88 3.59
C VAL A 139 -4.51 3.41 5.02
N LYS A 140 -3.95 4.11 6.02
CA LYS A 140 -4.20 3.84 7.44
C LYS A 140 -5.68 4.01 7.81
N THR A 141 -6.37 4.96 7.17
CA THR A 141 -7.77 5.25 7.46
C THR A 141 -8.71 4.27 6.77
N TYR A 142 -8.47 3.97 5.49
CA TYR A 142 -9.46 3.29 4.64
C TYR A 142 -9.08 1.85 4.24
N VAL A 143 -7.80 1.49 4.27
CA VAL A 143 -7.30 0.19 3.77
C VAL A 143 -6.88 -0.72 4.92
N GLU A 144 -6.02 -0.24 5.82
CA GLU A 144 -5.48 -1.05 6.92
C GLU A 144 -6.55 -1.68 7.82
N PRO A 145 -7.61 -0.97 8.27
CA PRO A 145 -8.64 -1.57 9.12
C PRO A 145 -9.42 -2.67 8.41
N ARG A 146 -9.60 -2.55 7.09
CA ARG A 146 -10.25 -3.58 6.28
C ARG A 146 -9.37 -4.81 6.16
N LEU A 147 -8.11 -4.65 5.76
CA LEU A 147 -7.15 -5.75 5.64
C LEU A 147 -6.96 -6.48 6.97
N LEU A 148 -6.85 -5.74 8.08
CA LEU A 148 -6.78 -6.33 9.42
C LEU A 148 -8.00 -7.22 9.72
N ARG A 149 -9.22 -6.73 9.46
CA ARG A 149 -10.45 -7.52 9.65
C ARG A 149 -10.47 -8.77 8.77
N GLU A 150 -10.06 -8.65 7.50
CA GLU A 150 -10.00 -9.78 6.56
C GLU A 150 -9.01 -10.85 7.03
N PHE A 151 -7.79 -10.46 7.46
CA PHE A 151 -6.81 -11.40 7.99
C PHE A 151 -7.30 -12.10 9.26
N LEU A 152 -7.86 -11.35 10.21
CA LEU A 152 -8.37 -11.92 11.45
C LEU A 152 -9.57 -12.83 11.19
N ALA A 153 -10.49 -12.46 10.30
CA ALA A 153 -11.63 -13.29 9.92
C ALA A 153 -11.18 -14.59 9.24
N ALA A 154 -10.19 -14.54 8.35
CA ALA A 154 -9.61 -15.73 7.72
C ALA A 154 -8.95 -16.67 8.74
N VAL A 155 -8.16 -16.14 9.68
CA VAL A 155 -7.58 -16.93 10.78
C VAL A 155 -8.69 -17.52 11.65
N GLN A 156 -9.70 -16.73 12.01
CA GLN A 156 -10.88 -17.19 12.74
C GLN A 156 -11.69 -18.21 11.95
N ALA A 157 -11.61 -18.27 10.62
CA ALA A 157 -12.20 -19.32 9.80
C ALA A 157 -11.34 -20.59 9.71
N GLY A 158 -10.15 -20.60 10.34
CA GLY A 158 -9.22 -21.73 10.33
C GLY A 158 -8.22 -21.70 9.17
N GLN A 159 -8.17 -20.62 8.40
CA GLN A 159 -7.21 -20.45 7.32
C GLN A 159 -5.84 -20.04 7.86
N THR A 160 -4.81 -20.28 7.06
CA THR A 160 -3.48 -19.71 7.26
C THR A 160 -3.30 -18.53 6.31
N VAL A 161 -2.99 -17.35 6.84
CA VAL A 161 -2.77 -16.13 6.06
C VAL A 161 -1.31 -15.72 6.08
N ASN A 162 -0.85 -15.02 5.04
CA ASN A 162 0.48 -14.43 5.02
C ASN A 162 0.39 -12.93 5.31
N VAL A 163 0.98 -12.49 6.41
CA VAL A 163 1.14 -11.08 6.76
C VAL A 163 2.63 -10.77 6.79
N ALA A 164 3.12 -10.00 5.82
CA ALA A 164 4.52 -9.59 5.75
C ALA A 164 5.55 -10.74 5.78
N ASN A 165 5.29 -11.82 5.03
CA ASN A 165 6.07 -13.06 5.01
C ASN A 165 6.05 -13.84 6.34
N VAL A 166 5.07 -13.57 7.20
CA VAL A 166 4.77 -14.36 8.39
C VAL A 166 3.45 -15.09 8.16
N ARG A 167 3.50 -16.42 8.17
CA ARG A 167 2.31 -17.26 8.10
C ARG A 167 1.65 -17.31 9.46
N VAL A 168 0.37 -16.95 9.53
CA VAL A 168 -0.41 -16.79 10.76
C VAL A 168 -1.64 -17.70 10.68
N ASN A 169 -1.92 -18.46 11.74
CA ASN A 169 -3.13 -19.28 11.86
C ASN A 169 -3.62 -19.29 13.31
N ARG A 170 -4.64 -20.10 13.63
CA ARG A 170 -5.25 -20.15 14.98
C ARG A 170 -4.31 -20.64 16.08
N ASP A 171 -3.30 -21.43 15.72
CA ASP A 171 -2.41 -22.08 16.69
C ASP A 171 -1.16 -21.24 16.96
N GLY A 172 -0.73 -20.44 15.98
CA GLY A 172 0.44 -19.60 16.11
C GLY A 172 0.89 -18.93 14.82
N PHE A 173 2.19 -18.68 14.73
CA PHE A 173 2.82 -18.11 13.56
C PHE A 173 4.10 -18.86 13.15
N VAL A 174 4.44 -18.76 11.88
CA VAL A 174 5.67 -19.28 11.27
C VAL A 174 6.30 -18.20 10.39
N GLY A 175 7.55 -17.84 10.66
CA GLY A 175 8.31 -16.85 9.87
C GLY A 175 9.76 -16.81 10.32
N GLY A 176 10.68 -16.41 9.44
CA GLY A 176 12.11 -16.27 9.78
C GLY A 176 12.77 -17.52 10.40
N GLY A 177 12.29 -18.71 10.05
CA GLY A 177 12.78 -19.99 10.59
C GLY A 177 12.28 -20.35 12.00
N VAL A 178 11.39 -19.55 12.59
CA VAL A 178 10.76 -19.84 13.88
C VAL A 178 9.29 -20.23 13.72
N SER A 179 8.81 -21.09 14.61
CA SER A 179 7.40 -21.48 14.76
C SER A 179 7.05 -21.38 16.24
N ARG A 180 6.01 -20.62 16.58
CA ARG A 180 5.59 -20.36 17.96
C ARG A 180 4.08 -20.29 18.09
N GLY A 181 3.58 -20.79 19.22
CA GLY A 181 2.17 -20.65 19.59
C GLY A 181 1.87 -19.30 20.23
N TRP A 182 0.60 -18.90 20.17
CA TRP A 182 0.14 -17.59 20.67
C TRP A 182 0.39 -17.35 22.17
N ASP A 183 0.40 -18.41 22.98
CA ASP A 183 0.63 -18.31 24.44
C ASP A 183 2.05 -17.80 24.78
N ALA A 184 3.00 -17.99 23.87
CA ALA A 184 4.40 -17.58 24.06
C ALA A 184 4.64 -16.10 23.72
N VAL A 185 3.73 -15.43 23.01
CA VAL A 185 3.95 -14.08 22.48
C VAL A 185 3.75 -13.02 23.56
N ALA A 186 4.72 -12.12 23.72
CA ALA A 186 4.58 -10.93 24.57
C ALA A 186 4.02 -9.74 23.77
N GLY A 187 4.50 -9.53 22.55
CA GLY A 187 4.05 -8.45 21.68
C GLY A 187 5.05 -8.17 20.56
N VAL A 188 4.80 -7.07 19.85
CA VAL A 188 5.58 -6.64 18.69
C VAL A 188 6.05 -5.20 18.90
N THR A 189 7.33 -4.93 18.66
CA THR A 189 7.90 -3.58 18.74
C THR A 189 8.48 -3.17 17.39
N PHE A 190 8.51 -1.87 17.10
CA PHE A 190 9.19 -1.33 15.94
C PHE A 190 10.47 -0.60 16.35
N GLU A 191 11.61 -0.99 15.78
CA GLU A 191 12.90 -0.33 15.99
C GLU A 191 13.71 -0.33 14.70
N LYS A 192 14.29 0.82 14.32
CA LYS A 192 15.24 0.96 13.20
C LYS A 192 14.76 0.29 11.90
N GLY A 193 13.52 0.55 11.48
CA GLY A 193 12.96 0.01 10.23
C GLY A 193 12.62 -1.48 10.27
N ASN A 194 12.45 -2.05 11.45
CA ASN A 194 12.11 -3.47 11.62
C ASN A 194 11.07 -3.67 12.71
N TYR A 195 10.18 -4.62 12.48
CA TYR A 195 9.27 -5.15 13.49
C TYR A 195 9.91 -6.36 14.16
N PHE A 196 9.83 -6.40 15.49
CA PHE A 196 10.40 -7.45 16.31
C PHE A 196 9.30 -8.10 17.14
N VAL A 197 9.14 -9.42 17.00
CA VAL A 197 8.25 -10.22 17.85
C VAL A 197 9.02 -10.68 19.07
N HIS A 198 8.45 -10.47 20.25
CA HIS A 198 9.03 -10.86 21.54
C HIS A 198 8.23 -11.97 22.20
N GLU A 199 8.91 -12.81 22.97
CA GLU A 199 8.29 -13.85 23.79
C GLU A 199 8.19 -13.46 25.26
N LYS A 200 7.22 -14.03 25.97
CA LYS A 200 7.07 -13.89 27.41
C LYS A 200 8.31 -14.45 28.12
N GLY A 201 8.92 -13.65 28.97
CA GLY A 201 10.16 -14.01 29.69
C GLY A 201 11.42 -14.04 28.82
N GLY A 202 11.31 -13.80 27.51
CA GLY A 202 12.43 -13.74 26.59
C GLY A 202 13.20 -12.43 26.72
N LYS A 203 14.54 -12.49 26.70
CA LYS A 203 15.41 -11.29 26.71
C LYS A 203 15.65 -10.69 25.32
N ARG A 204 15.33 -11.42 24.26
CA ARG A 204 15.59 -11.04 22.86
C ARG A 204 14.36 -11.35 22.02
N ALA A 205 14.18 -10.57 20.95
CA ALA A 205 13.18 -10.85 19.93
C ALA A 205 13.44 -12.21 19.26
N VAL A 206 12.37 -12.93 18.95
CA VAL A 206 12.42 -14.26 18.29
C VAL A 206 12.20 -14.19 16.79
N LEU A 207 11.61 -13.10 16.30
CA LEU A 207 11.41 -12.86 14.88
C LEU A 207 11.67 -11.39 14.57
N ARG A 208 12.38 -11.14 13.47
CA ARG A 208 12.59 -9.83 12.86
C ARG A 208 11.89 -9.81 11.51
N VAL A 209 11.04 -8.81 11.26
CA VAL A 209 10.35 -8.60 9.99
C VAL A 209 10.70 -7.20 9.47
N PRO A 210 11.34 -7.08 8.29
CA PRO A 210 11.70 -5.79 7.71
C PRO A 210 10.46 -4.94 7.39
N GLN A 211 10.56 -3.60 7.56
CA GLN A 211 9.47 -2.67 7.24
C GLN A 211 9.11 -2.67 5.73
N GLN A 212 10.01 -3.13 4.87
CA GLN A 212 9.80 -3.22 3.42
C GLN A 212 8.80 -4.31 3.02
N ASN A 213 8.44 -5.22 3.94
CA ASN A 213 7.49 -6.28 3.61
C ASN A 213 6.06 -5.71 3.53
N GLN A 214 5.31 -6.15 2.52
CA GLN A 214 3.92 -5.78 2.34
C GLN A 214 3.08 -6.13 3.59
N ASN A 215 2.16 -5.23 3.97
CA ASN A 215 1.25 -5.39 5.11
C ASN A 215 1.93 -5.48 6.49
N VAL A 216 3.23 -5.19 6.61
CA VAL A 216 3.96 -5.32 7.88
C VAL A 216 3.49 -4.33 8.95
N SER A 217 2.91 -3.20 8.57
CA SER A 217 2.28 -2.25 9.49
C SER A 217 1.15 -2.87 10.31
N LEU A 218 0.50 -3.92 9.78
CA LEU A 218 -0.60 -4.63 10.45
C LEU A 218 -0.11 -5.64 11.49
N LEU A 219 1.18 -6.01 11.46
CA LEU A 219 1.73 -7.11 12.25
C LEU A 219 1.52 -6.93 13.77
N PRO A 220 1.73 -5.73 14.38
CA PRO A 220 1.41 -5.53 15.79
C PRO A 220 -0.05 -5.81 16.14
N GLN A 221 -0.99 -5.29 15.35
CA GLN A 221 -2.42 -5.44 15.62
C GLN A 221 -2.89 -6.90 15.42
N VAL A 222 -2.37 -7.59 14.40
CA VAL A 222 -2.64 -9.02 14.19
C VAL A 222 -2.14 -9.85 15.39
N PHE A 223 -0.92 -9.60 15.85
CA PHE A 223 -0.34 -10.34 16.98
C PHE A 223 -1.03 -10.02 18.31
N ASP A 224 -1.37 -8.76 18.55
CA ASP A 224 -2.09 -8.37 19.77
C ASP A 224 -3.51 -8.94 19.82
N ALA A 225 -4.17 -9.11 18.67
CA ALA A 225 -5.49 -9.72 18.59
C ALA A 225 -5.49 -11.25 18.78
N LEU A 226 -4.35 -11.92 18.49
CA LEU A 226 -4.26 -13.39 18.51
C LEU A 226 -3.51 -13.95 19.73
N LYS A 227 -2.63 -13.15 20.37
CA LYS A 227 -1.93 -13.57 21.60
C LYS A 227 -2.91 -13.83 22.75
N ARG A 228 -2.52 -14.72 23.66
CA ARG A 228 -3.33 -15.14 24.82
C ARG A 228 -2.65 -14.79 26.13
#